data_AF-A0A6I1W2Q7-F1
#
_entry.id   AF-A0A6I1W2Q7-F1
#
_cell.length_a   1.000
_cell.length_b   1.000
_cell.length_c   1.000
_cell.angle_alpha   90.00
_cell.angle_beta   90.00
_cell.angle_gamma   90.00
#
_symmetry.space_group_name_H-M   'P 1'
#
loop_
_entity.id
_entity.type
_entity.pdbx_description
1 polymer ?
#
loop_
_entity_poly.entity_id
_entity_poly.type
_entity_poly.pdbx_seq_one_letter_code
_entity_poly.pdbx_strand_id
1 'polypeptide(L)'
;MFMIQKNRFFPLPEYQLEQNRVQVTITGRVLNISYARKLAELPNLALDDIILLDRVQKQKSLSDTQVRHLKAQGLIEGRKPNFHISAQVARHSDDKAQYILNRGFDDEHYKRLISQLIEKFGTAKRVDIDRLLVDKLPDVLNSQQKAHKIKNLLQAMKKQGLI
;
A
#
# COMPACT_ATOMS: atom_id res chain seq x y z
N MET A 1 13.76 -0.48 12.67
CA MET A 1 12.40 -0.96 12.34
C MET A 1 11.58 0.09 11.56
N PHE A 2 11.46 1.33 12.03
CA PHE A 2 10.76 2.41 11.33
C PHE A 2 11.34 2.70 9.93
N MET A 3 12.67 2.76 9.81
CA MET A 3 13.33 2.97 8.51
C MET A 3 13.10 1.81 7.54
N ILE A 4 12.97 0.58 8.03
CA ILE A 4 12.68 -0.59 7.16
C ILE A 4 11.27 -0.46 6.59
N GLN A 5 10.29 -0.07 7.42
CA GLN A 5 8.92 0.18 6.97
C GLN A 5 8.86 1.37 6.01
N LYS A 6 9.58 2.46 6.31
CA LYS A 6 9.74 3.62 5.42
C LYS A 6 10.27 3.22 4.04
N ASN A 7 11.37 2.49 3.99
CA ASN A 7 12.01 2.05 2.73
C ASN A 7 11.11 1.08 1.93
N ARG A 8 10.18 0.40 2.60
CA ARG A 8 9.16 -0.45 1.97
C ARG A 8 7.85 0.30 1.69
N PHE A 9 7.77 1.58 2.02
CA PHE A 9 6.59 2.43 1.92
C PHE A 9 5.38 1.91 2.71
N PHE A 10 5.64 1.16 3.78
CA PHE A 10 4.63 0.58 4.65
C PHE A 10 4.32 1.49 5.84
N PRO A 11 3.11 1.35 6.44
CA PRO A 11 2.79 2.01 7.69
C PRO A 11 3.84 1.76 8.76
N LEU A 12 4.06 2.75 9.61
CA LEU A 12 4.97 2.62 10.73
C LEU A 12 4.38 1.64 11.77
N PRO A 13 5.24 0.94 12.52
CA PRO A 13 4.77 0.00 13.53
C PRO A 13 4.10 0.74 14.68
N GLU A 14 3.10 0.11 15.27
CA GLU A 14 2.38 0.65 16.43
C GLU A 14 2.76 -0.09 17.70
N TYR A 15 2.87 0.67 18.79
CA TYR A 15 3.17 0.14 20.10
C TYR A 15 2.02 0.48 21.03
N GLN A 16 1.46 -0.55 21.67
CA GLN A 16 0.50 -0.41 22.75
C GLN A 16 1.18 -0.88 24.03
N LEU A 17 1.21 -0.02 25.04
CA LEU A 17 1.76 -0.30 26.36
C LEU A 17 0.60 -0.35 27.35
N GLU A 18 0.13 -1.55 27.65
CA GLU A 18 -1.02 -1.76 28.53
C GLU A 18 -0.74 -2.99 29.40
N GLN A 19 -1.19 -2.96 30.67
CA GLN A 19 -1.16 -4.12 31.57
C GLN A 19 0.23 -4.79 31.71
N ASN A 20 1.31 -4.01 31.85
CA ASN A 20 2.70 -4.51 31.88
C ASN A 20 3.10 -5.32 30.62
N ARG A 21 2.42 -5.13 29.50
CA ARG A 21 2.71 -5.76 28.20
C ARG A 21 2.99 -4.70 27.15
N VAL A 22 3.93 -5.00 26.26
CA VAL A 22 4.18 -4.24 25.03
C VAL A 22 3.68 -5.08 23.85
N GLN A 23 2.66 -4.58 23.16
CA GLN A 23 2.18 -5.16 21.91
C GLN A 23 2.68 -4.33 20.74
N VAL A 24 3.27 -5.01 19.74
CA VAL A 24 3.78 -4.38 18.52
C VAL A 24 2.97 -4.87 17.33
N THR A 25 2.41 -3.93 16.56
CA THR A 25 1.69 -4.23 15.31
C THR A 25 2.51 -3.78 14.12
N ILE A 26 2.92 -4.71 13.25
CA ILE A 26 3.69 -4.43 12.03
C ILE A 26 2.83 -4.72 10.80
N THR A 27 2.61 -3.72 9.97
CA THR A 27 1.84 -3.88 8.73
C THR A 27 2.78 -4.21 7.57
N GLY A 28 2.63 -5.40 6.99
CA GLY A 28 3.44 -5.87 5.86
C GLY A 28 2.90 -5.48 4.47
N ARG A 29 2.09 -4.42 4.37
CA ARG A 29 1.48 -3.97 3.12
C ARG A 29 1.24 -2.47 3.13
N VAL A 30 1.10 -1.88 1.95
CA VAL A 30 0.65 -0.49 1.80
C VAL A 30 -0.80 -0.37 2.28
N LEU A 31 -1.05 0.57 3.21
CA LEU A 31 -2.39 0.86 3.72
C LEU A 31 -3.03 2.05 3.00
N ASN A 32 -2.25 3.10 2.75
CA ASN A 32 -2.69 4.29 2.02
C ASN A 32 -1.72 4.60 0.87
N ILE A 33 -2.28 4.71 -0.33
CA ILE A 33 -1.51 4.95 -1.56
C ILE A 33 -0.85 6.32 -1.53
N SER A 34 -1.55 7.34 -1.03
CA SER A 34 -1.02 8.71 -0.94
C SER A 34 0.13 8.78 0.06
N TYR A 35 0.08 8.02 1.16
CA TYR A 35 1.19 7.91 2.11
C TYR A 35 2.43 7.30 1.48
N ALA A 36 2.28 6.12 0.89
CA ALA A 36 3.39 5.42 0.23
C ALA A 36 4.01 6.26 -0.89
N ARG A 37 3.17 6.96 -1.67
CA ARG A 37 3.63 7.89 -2.70
C ARG A 37 4.45 9.03 -2.09
N LYS A 38 3.98 9.66 -1.01
CA LYS A 38 4.70 10.77 -0.38
C LYS A 38 6.07 10.36 0.15
N LEU A 39 6.19 9.14 0.68
CA LEU A 39 7.48 8.59 1.11
C LEU A 39 8.45 8.34 -0.04
N ALA A 40 7.95 7.90 -1.20
CA ALA A 40 8.76 7.70 -2.40
C ALA A 40 9.16 9.04 -3.07
N GLU A 41 8.29 10.05 -2.98
CA GLU A 41 8.55 11.39 -3.52
C GLU A 41 9.56 12.18 -2.68
N LEU A 42 9.51 12.03 -1.36
CA LEU A 42 10.33 12.79 -0.41
C LEU A 42 11.22 11.82 0.40
N PRO A 43 12.30 11.26 -0.20
CA PRO A 43 13.18 10.33 0.50
C PRO A 43 13.85 10.99 1.73
N ASN A 44 14.08 12.30 1.66
CA ASN A 44 14.68 13.11 2.72
C ASN A 44 13.65 13.67 3.72
N LEU A 45 12.40 13.17 3.71
CA LEU A 45 11.40 13.61 4.69
C LEU A 45 11.87 13.27 6.12
N ALA A 46 11.74 14.25 7.02
CA ALA A 46 12.10 14.11 8.41
C ALA A 46 11.26 13.01 9.07
N LEU A 47 11.84 12.26 10.01
CA LEU A 47 11.15 11.17 10.69
C LEU A 47 9.87 11.65 11.39
N ASP A 48 9.89 12.85 11.97
CA ASP A 48 8.73 13.46 12.63
C ASP A 48 7.57 13.68 11.65
N ASP A 49 7.86 14.23 10.47
CA ASP A 49 6.85 14.44 9.41
C ASP A 49 6.28 13.10 8.91
N ILE A 50 7.14 12.07 8.79
CA ILE A 50 6.74 10.70 8.44
C ILE A 50 5.78 10.10 9.47
N ILE A 51 6.06 10.32 10.76
CA ILE A 51 5.19 9.87 11.86
C ILE A 51 3.84 10.60 11.82
N LEU A 52 3.84 11.91 11.60
CA LEU A 52 2.60 12.67 11.52
C LEU A 52 1.76 12.27 10.31
N LEU A 53 2.38 12.01 9.16
CA LEU A 53 1.70 11.48 7.98
C LEU A 53 1.12 10.08 8.21
N ASP A 54 1.84 9.21 8.93
CA ASP A 54 1.33 7.87 9.28
C ASP A 54 0.10 7.97 10.21
N ARG A 55 0.07 8.94 11.13
CA ARG A 55 -1.12 9.24 11.95
C ARG A 55 -2.31 9.66 11.10
N VAL A 56 -2.11 10.50 10.08
CA VAL A 56 -3.16 10.92 9.14
C VAL A 56 -3.70 9.72 8.36
N GLN A 57 -2.82 8.87 7.83
CA GLN A 57 -3.21 7.61 7.17
C GLN A 57 -4.09 6.73 8.06
N LYS A 58 -3.77 6.65 9.35
CA LYS A 58 -4.47 5.84 10.33
C LYS A 58 -5.65 6.55 11.00
N GLN A 59 -6.05 7.72 10.48
CA GLN A 59 -7.15 8.54 11.00
C GLN A 59 -7.01 8.89 12.50
N LYS A 60 -5.78 9.04 12.97
CA LYS A 60 -5.51 9.48 14.35
C LYS A 60 -5.57 11.00 14.43
N SER A 61 -5.95 11.51 15.59
CA SER A 61 -5.97 12.95 15.86
C SER A 61 -4.56 13.54 15.80
N LEU A 62 -4.51 14.76 15.25
CA LEU A 62 -3.36 15.65 15.26
C LEU A 62 -3.73 16.93 16.00
N SER A 63 -2.74 17.54 16.64
CA SER A 63 -2.86 18.88 17.23
C SER A 63 -2.89 19.96 16.15
N ASP A 64 -3.45 21.13 16.47
CA ASP A 64 -3.56 22.24 15.52
C ASP A 64 -2.19 22.80 15.07
N THR A 65 -1.14 22.62 15.86
CA THR A 65 0.25 22.97 15.49
C THR A 65 0.80 21.98 14.46
N GLN A 66 0.63 20.67 14.67
CA GLN A 66 1.03 19.63 13.72
C GLN A 66 0.27 19.74 12.40
N VAL A 67 -1.02 20.06 12.44
CA VAL A 67 -1.82 20.30 11.24
C VAL A 67 -1.30 21.50 10.45
N ARG A 68 -1.01 22.62 11.13
CA ARG A 68 -0.45 23.82 10.48
C ARG A 68 0.91 23.53 9.86
N HIS A 69 1.78 22.82 10.57
CA HIS A 69 3.10 22.39 10.07
C HIS A 69 2.99 21.57 8.79
N LEU A 70 2.20 20.49 8.81
CA LEU A 70 2.02 19.62 7.64
C LEU A 70 1.33 20.33 6.46
N LYS A 71 0.41 21.26 6.73
CA LYS A 71 -0.23 22.08 5.69
C LYS A 71 0.72 23.09 5.06
N ALA A 72 1.57 23.74 5.88
CA ALA A 72 2.58 24.68 5.39
C ALA A 72 3.58 24.00 4.45
N GLN A 73 3.90 22.73 4.72
CA GLN A 73 4.75 21.91 3.85
C GLN A 73 3.99 21.25 2.67
N GLY A 74 2.68 21.48 2.52
CA GLY A 74 1.87 20.86 1.45
C GLY A 74 1.80 19.33 1.53
N LEU A 75 1.96 18.76 2.73
CA LEU A 75 1.95 17.31 2.94
C LEU A 75 0.53 16.77 3.14
N ILE A 76 -0.37 17.58 3.68
CA ILE A 76 -1.77 17.22 3.92
C ILE A 76 -2.75 18.28 3.42
N GLU A 77 -3.96 17.83 3.11
CA GLU A 77 -5.08 18.65 2.65
C GLU A 77 -6.35 18.29 3.46
N GLY A 78 -7.40 19.09 3.30
CA GLY A 78 -8.68 18.89 3.99
C GLY A 78 -8.89 19.79 5.21
N ARG A 79 -9.95 19.51 5.97
CA ARG A 79 -10.42 20.31 7.11
C ARG A 79 -10.74 19.40 8.28
N LYS A 80 -10.60 19.91 9.51
CA LYS A 80 -10.93 19.15 10.72
C LYS A 80 -12.38 18.62 10.63
N PRO A 81 -12.64 17.36 11.02
CA PRO A 81 -11.68 16.36 11.53
C PRO A 81 -10.98 15.52 10.44
N ASN A 82 -11.37 15.66 9.18
CA ASN A 82 -10.98 14.78 8.08
C ASN A 82 -9.83 15.36 7.25
N PHE A 83 -8.61 14.95 7.58
CA PHE A 83 -7.41 15.26 6.81
C PHE A 83 -7.03 14.12 5.88
N HIS A 84 -6.48 14.48 4.73
CA HIS A 84 -6.00 13.53 3.72
C HIS A 84 -4.57 13.90 3.34
N ILE A 85 -3.78 12.91 2.93
CA ILE A 85 -2.42 13.17 2.44
C ILE A 85 -2.54 13.79 1.05
N SER A 86 -1.87 14.92 0.85
CA SER A 86 -1.94 15.69 -0.40
C SER A 86 -1.54 14.83 -1.59
N ALA A 87 -2.31 14.93 -2.67
CA ALA A 87 -2.13 14.15 -3.89
C ALA A 87 -1.18 14.82 -4.90
N GLN A 88 -0.59 15.97 -4.58
CA GLN A 88 0.20 16.75 -5.55
C GLN A 88 1.21 15.88 -6.30
N VAL A 89 1.05 15.88 -7.63
CA VAL A 89 1.74 14.99 -8.56
C VAL A 89 3.07 15.63 -8.95
N ALA A 90 4.18 15.05 -8.50
CA ALA A 90 5.49 15.35 -9.08
C ALA A 90 5.95 14.18 -9.97
N ARG A 91 6.15 14.53 -11.24
CA ARG A 91 6.97 13.74 -12.17
C ARG A 91 8.40 13.83 -11.64
N HIS A 92 9.13 12.72 -11.61
CA HIS A 92 10.60 12.60 -11.43
C HIS A 92 11.02 12.03 -10.06
N SER A 93 11.21 10.72 -10.01
CA SER A 93 12.10 10.03 -9.06
C SER A 93 12.32 8.60 -9.59
N ASP A 94 13.53 8.07 -9.42
CA ASP A 94 13.93 6.69 -9.76
C ASP A 94 13.28 5.64 -8.83
N ASP A 95 12.77 6.06 -7.66
CA ASP A 95 12.04 5.19 -6.70
C ASP A 95 10.64 4.75 -7.16
N LYS A 96 10.21 5.17 -8.36
CA LYS A 96 8.94 4.76 -8.96
C LYS A 96 8.85 3.26 -9.22
N ALA A 97 9.95 2.60 -9.59
CA ALA A 97 9.95 1.16 -9.86
C ALA A 97 9.70 0.36 -8.58
N GLN A 98 10.40 0.71 -7.50
CA GLN A 98 10.19 0.15 -6.16
C GLN A 98 8.75 0.41 -5.66
N TYR A 99 8.21 1.61 -5.93
CA TYR A 99 6.82 1.95 -5.64
C TYR A 99 5.82 1.07 -6.42
N ILE A 100 6.01 0.86 -7.73
CA ILE A 100 5.15 -0.03 -8.54
C ILE A 100 5.23 -1.47 -8.05
N LEU A 101 6.43 -1.96 -7.71
CA LEU A 101 6.66 -3.32 -7.19
C LEU A 101 6.04 -3.53 -5.80
N ASN A 102 6.24 -2.59 -4.87
CA ASN A 102 5.71 -2.66 -3.51
C ASN A 102 4.20 -2.40 -3.44
N ARG A 103 3.65 -1.60 -4.37
CA ARG A 103 2.21 -1.44 -4.55
C ARG A 103 1.56 -2.79 -4.89
N GLY A 104 2.28 -3.64 -5.62
CA GLY A 104 1.67 -4.70 -6.42
C GLY A 104 0.79 -4.08 -7.50
N PHE A 105 0.61 -4.79 -8.61
CA PHE A 105 -0.46 -4.38 -9.50
C PHE A 105 -1.79 -4.42 -8.74
N ASP A 106 -2.70 -3.48 -9.05
CA ASP A 106 -4.02 -3.46 -8.43
C ASP A 106 -4.75 -4.79 -8.70
N ASP A 107 -5.69 -5.19 -7.86
CA ASP A 107 -6.44 -6.43 -8.05
C ASP A 107 -7.10 -6.45 -9.44
N GLU A 108 -7.57 -5.30 -9.91
CA GLU A 108 -8.09 -5.09 -11.26
C GLU A 108 -7.09 -5.37 -12.39
N HIS A 109 -5.80 -5.08 -12.19
CA HIS A 109 -4.78 -5.40 -13.19
C HIS A 109 -4.54 -6.90 -13.29
N TYR A 110 -4.46 -7.60 -12.15
CA TYR A 110 -4.32 -9.06 -12.17
C TYR A 110 -5.57 -9.74 -12.76
N LYS A 111 -6.77 -9.24 -12.42
CA LYS A 111 -8.01 -9.72 -13.05
C LYS A 111 -7.97 -9.53 -14.56
N ARG A 112 -7.50 -8.38 -15.05
CA ARG A 112 -7.36 -8.12 -16.49
C ARG A 112 -6.39 -9.09 -17.17
N LEU A 113 -5.26 -9.42 -16.54
CA LEU A 113 -4.33 -10.43 -17.06
C LEU A 113 -5.00 -11.82 -17.14
N ILE A 114 -5.79 -12.20 -16.13
CA ILE A 114 -6.56 -13.45 -16.14
C ILE A 114 -7.60 -13.43 -17.27
N SER A 115 -8.35 -12.34 -17.44
CA SER A 115 -9.32 -12.19 -18.53
C SER A 115 -8.66 -12.28 -19.90
N GLN A 116 -7.51 -11.63 -20.11
CA GLN A 116 -6.76 -11.73 -21.37
C GLN A 116 -6.28 -13.16 -21.67
N LEU A 117 -5.87 -13.91 -20.64
CA LEU A 117 -5.51 -15.31 -20.79
C LEU A 117 -6.72 -16.14 -21.24
N ILE A 118 -7.89 -15.93 -20.60
CA ILE A 118 -9.12 -16.64 -20.94
C ILE A 118 -9.64 -16.24 -22.32
N GLU A 119 -9.63 -14.97 -22.68
CA GLU A 119 -10.03 -14.48 -24.00
C GLU A 119 -9.15 -15.06 -25.11
N LYS A 120 -7.84 -15.16 -24.87
CA LYS A 120 -6.88 -15.64 -25.87
C LYS A 120 -6.90 -17.16 -26.07
N PHE A 121 -7.17 -17.93 -25.01
CA PHE A 121 -7.09 -19.40 -25.03
C PHE A 121 -8.44 -20.10 -24.77
N GLY A 122 -9.52 -19.34 -24.61
CA GLY A 122 -10.88 -19.81 -24.32
C GLY A 122 -11.10 -20.33 -22.91
N THR A 123 -10.10 -20.96 -22.30
CA THR A 123 -10.13 -21.47 -20.93
C THR A 123 -8.77 -21.26 -20.26
N ALA A 124 -8.76 -21.19 -18.93
CA ALA A 124 -7.53 -21.12 -18.15
C ALA A 124 -7.58 -22.12 -17.00
N LYS A 125 -6.55 -22.97 -16.88
CA LYS A 125 -6.40 -23.84 -15.71
C LYS A 125 -5.76 -23.05 -14.56
N ARG A 126 -6.05 -23.47 -13.33
CA ARG A 126 -5.51 -22.85 -12.12
C ARG A 126 -3.98 -22.75 -12.14
N VAL A 127 -3.30 -23.81 -12.61
CA VAL A 127 -1.83 -23.88 -12.70
C VAL A 127 -1.26 -22.81 -13.63
N ASP A 128 -1.93 -22.51 -14.74
CA ASP A 128 -1.47 -21.51 -15.72
C ASP A 128 -1.63 -20.09 -15.16
N ILE A 129 -2.72 -19.85 -14.41
CA ILE A 129 -2.94 -18.59 -13.69
C ILE A 129 -1.91 -18.41 -12.57
N ASP A 130 -1.63 -19.46 -11.81
CA ASP A 130 -0.62 -19.41 -10.75
C ASP A 130 0.77 -19.12 -11.34
N ARG A 131 1.17 -19.77 -12.43
CA ARG A 131 2.42 -19.49 -13.16
C ARG A 131 2.48 -18.06 -13.70
N LEU A 132 1.38 -17.53 -14.23
CA LEU A 132 1.33 -16.18 -14.79
C LEU A 132 1.53 -15.10 -13.71
N LEU A 133 0.97 -15.32 -12.52
CA LEU A 133 0.84 -14.29 -11.49
C LEU A 133 1.88 -14.37 -10.37
N VAL A 134 2.42 -15.55 -10.04
CA VAL A 134 3.35 -15.72 -8.90
C VAL A 134 4.55 -14.77 -8.96
N ASP A 135 5.15 -14.60 -10.14
CA ASP A 135 6.33 -13.75 -10.36
C ASP A 135 5.96 -12.27 -10.55
N LYS A 136 4.67 -11.96 -10.71
CA LYS A 136 4.15 -10.59 -10.85
C LYS A 136 3.57 -10.04 -9.54
N LEU A 137 3.31 -10.92 -8.58
CA LEU A 137 2.85 -10.55 -7.24
C LEU A 137 4.01 -9.98 -6.41
N PRO A 138 3.75 -9.03 -5.50
CA PRO A 138 4.78 -8.42 -4.67
C PRO A 138 5.65 -9.44 -3.94
N ASP A 139 6.96 -9.21 -3.94
CA ASP A 139 7.94 -10.08 -3.26
C ASP A 139 7.84 -10.05 -1.73
N VAL A 140 7.10 -9.08 -1.18
CA VAL A 140 6.75 -9.07 0.25
C VAL A 140 5.84 -10.24 0.63
N LEU A 141 5.10 -10.81 -0.32
CA LEU A 141 4.20 -11.94 -0.08
C LEU A 141 4.98 -13.25 -0.14
N ASN A 142 4.87 -14.07 0.90
CA ASN A 142 5.36 -15.44 0.85
C ASN A 142 4.50 -16.31 -0.09
N SER A 143 4.98 -17.51 -0.44
CA SER A 143 4.29 -18.40 -1.40
C SER A 143 2.84 -18.71 -1.01
N GLN A 144 2.57 -18.88 0.29
CA GLN A 144 1.22 -19.13 0.79
C GLN A 144 0.32 -17.89 0.63
N GLN A 145 0.83 -16.69 0.96
CA GLN A 145 0.13 -15.42 0.78
C GLN A 145 -0.13 -15.13 -0.70
N LYS A 146 0.83 -15.43 -1.60
CA LYS A 146 0.65 -15.33 -3.05
C LYS A 146 -0.49 -16.27 -3.52
N ALA A 147 -0.50 -17.53 -3.08
CA ALA A 147 -1.57 -18.47 -3.42
C ALA A 147 -2.96 -18.01 -2.94
N HIS A 148 -3.06 -17.50 -1.71
CA HIS A 148 -4.29 -16.93 -1.15
C HIS A 148 -4.76 -15.70 -1.94
N LYS A 149 -3.84 -14.82 -2.34
CA LYS A 149 -4.16 -13.64 -3.16
C LYS A 149 -4.79 -14.07 -4.49
N ILE A 150 -4.20 -15.03 -5.18
CA ILE A 150 -4.74 -15.55 -6.46
C ILE A 150 -6.09 -16.23 -6.24
N LYS A 151 -6.28 -16.99 -5.15
CA LYS A 151 -7.60 -17.57 -4.81
C LYS A 151 -8.67 -16.49 -4.65
N ASN A 152 -8.36 -15.42 -3.92
CA ASN A 152 -9.31 -14.33 -3.67
C ASN A 152 -9.65 -13.56 -4.96
N LEU A 153 -8.67 -13.36 -5.85
CA LEU A 153 -8.90 -12.75 -7.17
C LEU A 153 -9.89 -13.56 -8.01
N LEU A 154 -9.71 -14.88 -8.11
CA LEU A 154 -10.63 -15.74 -8.85
C LEU A 154 -12.04 -15.77 -8.24
N GLN A 155 -12.14 -15.82 -6.91
CA GLN A 155 -13.44 -15.75 -6.23
C GLN A 155 -14.16 -14.43 -6.50
N ALA A 156 -13.43 -13.32 -6.51
CA ALA A 156 -14.00 -12.01 -6.85
C ALA A 156 -14.49 -11.96 -8.30
N MET A 157 -13.71 -12.47 -9.27
CA MET A 157 -14.11 -12.53 -10.68
C MET A 157 -15.35 -13.40 -10.89
N LYS A 158 -15.42 -14.58 -10.25
CA LYS A 158 -16.59 -15.45 -10.29
C LYS A 158 -17.83 -14.76 -9.73
N LYS A 159 -17.70 -14.06 -8.61
CA LYS A 159 -18.83 -13.31 -8.00
C LYS A 159 -19.32 -12.17 -8.89
N GLN A 160 -18.44 -11.60 -9.71
CA GLN A 160 -18.75 -10.55 -10.68
C GLN A 160 -19.28 -11.09 -12.02
N GLY A 161 -19.34 -12.41 -12.22
CA GLY A 161 -19.77 -13.04 -13.48
C GLY A 161 -18.77 -12.89 -14.62
N LEU A 162 -17.50 -12.60 -14.31
CA LEU A 162 -16.42 -12.46 -15.30
C LEU A 162 -15.82 -13.80 -15.73
N ILE A 163 -15.95 -14.84 -14.90
CA ILE A 163 -15.49 -16.22 -15.12
C ILE A 163 -16.44 -17.23 -14.46
#